data_AF-A0A1Y3WPT7-F1
#
_entry.id   AF-A0A1Y3WPT7-F1
#
_cell.length_a   1.000
_cell.length_b   1.000
_cell.length_c   1.000
_cell.angle_alpha   90.00
_cell.angle_beta   90.00
_cell.angle_gamma   90.00
#
_symmetry.space_group_name_H-M   'P 1'
#
loop_
_entity.id
_entity.type
_entity.pdbx_description
1 polymer ?
#
loop_
_entity_poly.entity_id
_entity_poly.type
_entity_poly.pdbx_seq_one_letter_code
_entity_poly.pdbx_strand_id
1 'polypeptide(L)'
;MKELKEIRFNETDIQLQDNLVRGSILPEKIAELNRNIIFKGNNVVEGPVYAHRLEIQQGDLEIQGAVFAQNELYVNSEAKGSISFKKSVGCASSVVSRASNCKLIFYSDINAKSVTLYNAFVAGSIYADEVVLQNCVVIGGVFATQEIDMTDSVVGTFNTPSIRVAGIIHLLLPSAFSIEKMIVAAGTKMYNLSLADLGSLYKGLPQSENSGKIEMDIETDEVTSKLVGDDMQKTLRSYTVVGKVLAADLLDTDKFQNHFLLTAASLGSQLLKTYDLGVDKDGKTASLTVENIRNFFFDILAGKIEIQEMDGKFDLSQITREG
;
A
#
# COMPACT_ATOMS: atom_id res chain seq x y z
N MET A 1 29.34 8.62 -6.32
CA MET A 1 28.90 8.29 -4.96
C MET A 1 30.13 7.99 -4.10
N LYS A 2 30.26 8.58 -2.90
CA LYS A 2 31.38 8.37 -1.97
C LYS A 2 31.08 7.17 -1.08
N GLU A 3 31.94 6.15 -1.13
CA GLU A 3 31.77 4.93 -0.34
C GLU A 3 32.19 5.16 1.13
N LEU A 4 31.34 4.74 2.06
CA LEU A 4 31.56 4.74 3.50
C LEU A 4 31.53 3.28 3.98
N LYS A 5 32.70 2.75 4.34
CA LYS A 5 32.88 1.35 4.80
C LYS A 5 32.63 1.18 6.30
N GLU A 6 33.04 2.15 7.10
CA GLU A 6 32.77 2.22 8.54
C GLU A 6 32.32 3.64 8.85
N ILE A 7 31.26 3.74 9.66
CA ILE A 7 30.64 5.00 10.02
C ILE A 7 30.96 5.27 11.49
N ARG A 8 31.83 6.23 11.77
CA ARG A 8 32.01 6.78 13.11
C ARG A 8 31.61 8.25 13.09
N PHE A 9 30.42 8.53 13.58
CA PHE A 9 29.92 9.90 13.71
C PHE A 9 30.07 10.36 15.16
N ASN A 10 30.92 11.36 15.39
CA ASN A 10 31.06 11.99 16.71
C ASN A 10 29.97 13.05 16.97
N GLU A 11 28.99 13.17 16.08
CA GLU A 11 28.00 14.23 16.05
C GLU A 11 26.59 13.71 16.33
N THR A 12 25.74 14.61 16.83
CA THR A 12 24.31 14.37 17.10
C THR A 12 23.52 14.20 15.80
N ASP A 13 23.99 14.81 14.71
CA ASP A 13 23.36 14.72 13.40
C ASP A 13 24.32 14.07 12.40
N ILE A 14 23.79 13.13 11.63
CA ILE A 14 24.46 12.52 10.48
C ILE A 14 23.90 13.19 9.23
N GLN A 15 24.77 13.70 8.37
CA GLN A 15 24.36 14.21 7.06
C GLN A 15 25.00 13.36 5.95
N LEU A 16 24.16 12.77 5.11
CA LEU A 16 24.58 11.93 3.99
C LEU A 16 24.18 12.59 2.66
N GLN A 17 25.16 12.80 1.81
CA GLN A 17 25.01 13.41 0.50
C GLN A 17 25.91 12.68 -0.50
N ASP A 18 25.28 12.05 -1.49
CA ASP A 18 25.97 11.30 -2.53
C ASP A 18 26.79 10.12 -1.99
N ASN A 19 26.28 9.41 -0.97
CA ASN A 19 26.98 8.34 -0.25
C ASN A 19 26.48 6.92 -0.54
N LEU A 20 27.40 5.96 -0.56
CA LEU A 20 27.13 4.52 -0.49
C LEU A 20 27.59 4.02 0.88
N VAL A 21 26.66 3.56 1.69
CA VAL A 21 26.91 3.02 3.04
C VAL A 21 26.78 1.50 2.99
N ARG A 22 27.90 0.79 3.11
CA ARG A 22 27.95 -0.68 3.06
C ARG A 22 27.43 -1.35 4.34
N GLY A 23 27.50 -0.63 5.45
CA GLY A 23 27.20 -1.13 6.78
C GLY A 23 25.81 -0.75 7.30
N SER A 24 25.52 -1.21 8.51
CA SER A 24 24.38 -0.76 9.30
C SER A 24 24.65 0.62 9.92
N ILE A 25 23.63 1.46 10.01
CA ILE A 25 23.67 2.69 10.82
C ILE A 25 22.89 2.41 12.10
N LEU A 26 23.56 1.84 13.11
CA LEU A 26 22.96 1.46 14.39
C LEU A 26 23.68 2.14 15.55
N PRO A 27 22.98 2.43 16.65
CA PRO A 27 23.60 2.96 17.85
C PRO A 27 24.44 1.87 18.52
N GLU A 28 25.71 2.15 18.77
CA GLU A 28 26.60 1.27 19.56
C GLU A 28 26.64 1.70 21.03
N LYS A 29 26.26 2.95 21.31
CA LYS A 29 26.27 3.55 22.65
C LYS A 29 24.97 4.30 22.91
N ILE A 30 24.61 4.42 24.19
CA ILE A 30 23.39 5.12 24.64
C ILE A 30 23.33 6.56 24.10
N ALA A 31 24.47 7.26 24.03
CA ALA A 31 24.54 8.63 23.50
C ALA A 31 24.10 8.73 22.02
N GLU A 32 24.12 7.63 21.28
CA GLU A 32 23.78 7.58 19.85
C GLU A 32 22.29 7.32 19.61
N LEU A 33 21.51 6.98 20.65
CA LEU A 33 20.06 6.76 20.53
C LEU A 33 19.30 8.04 20.14
N ASN A 34 19.87 9.21 20.42
CA ASN A 34 19.30 10.51 20.08
C ASN A 34 19.85 11.06 18.75
N ARG A 35 20.54 10.24 17.96
CA ARG A 35 21.20 10.69 16.74
C ARG A 35 20.20 10.83 15.58
N ASN A 36 20.20 11.97 14.91
CA ASN A 36 19.40 12.18 13.71
C ASN A 36 20.18 11.79 12.47
N ILE A 37 19.48 11.37 11.41
CA ILE A 37 20.06 11.08 10.10
C ILE A 37 19.32 11.90 9.07
N ILE A 38 20.06 12.68 8.28
CA ILE A 38 19.55 13.58 7.27
C ILE A 38 20.17 13.21 5.92
N PHE A 39 19.35 12.76 4.97
CA PHE A 39 19.75 12.50 3.60
C PHE A 39 19.48 13.73 2.72
N LYS A 40 20.54 14.30 2.12
CA LYS A 40 20.49 15.56 1.35
C LYS A 40 20.72 15.38 -0.16
N GLY A 41 20.89 14.16 -0.64
CA GLY A 41 21.18 13.85 -2.03
C GLY A 41 21.06 12.37 -2.31
N ASN A 42 21.81 11.87 -3.30
CA ASN A 42 21.65 10.50 -3.77
C ASN A 42 22.35 9.51 -2.84
N ASN A 43 21.63 8.63 -2.16
CA ASN A 43 22.22 7.76 -1.15
C ASN A 43 21.75 6.31 -1.30
N VAL A 44 22.65 5.38 -0.96
CA VAL A 44 22.35 3.96 -0.83
C VAL A 44 22.86 3.48 0.52
N VAL A 45 22.02 2.79 1.28
CA VAL A 45 22.38 2.16 2.55
C VAL A 45 22.04 0.68 2.48
N GLU A 46 23.07 -0.18 2.51
CA GLU A 46 22.89 -1.63 2.39
C GLU A 46 22.41 -2.27 3.69
N GLY A 47 22.80 -1.71 4.83
CA GLY A 47 22.45 -2.22 6.16
C GLY A 47 21.16 -1.64 6.76
N PRO A 48 20.74 -2.15 7.94
CA PRO A 48 19.65 -1.57 8.71
C PRO A 48 20.01 -0.18 9.25
N VAL A 49 18.98 0.64 9.47
CA VAL A 49 19.11 2.03 9.91
C VAL A 49 18.26 2.27 11.14
N TYR A 50 18.89 2.77 12.20
CA TYR A 50 18.25 3.35 13.37
C TYR A 50 18.54 4.85 13.40
N ALA A 51 17.51 5.65 13.69
CA ALA A 51 17.67 7.07 13.97
C ALA A 51 16.70 7.53 15.06
N HIS A 52 17.05 8.60 15.78
CA HIS A 52 16.05 9.35 16.53
C HIS A 52 15.06 10.00 15.57
N ARG A 53 15.58 10.78 14.62
CA ARG A 53 14.84 11.33 13.48
C ARG A 53 15.52 10.95 12.17
N LEU A 54 14.75 10.40 11.23
CA LEU A 54 15.21 10.10 9.88
C LEU A 54 14.58 11.09 8.92
N GLU A 55 15.37 12.01 8.38
CA GLU A 55 14.91 13.06 7.47
C GLU A 55 15.47 12.81 6.06
N ILE A 56 14.59 12.79 5.06
CA ILE A 56 14.98 12.74 3.65
C ILE A 56 14.60 14.08 3.02
N GLN A 57 15.61 14.90 2.69
CA GLN A 57 15.41 16.22 2.11
C GLN A 57 15.29 16.16 0.59
N GLN A 58 16.21 15.46 -0.08
CA GLN A 58 16.24 15.45 -1.53
C GLN A 58 17.04 14.28 -2.12
N GLY A 59 16.73 13.92 -3.37
CA GLY A 59 17.49 12.97 -4.17
C GLY A 59 17.00 11.52 -4.05
N ASP A 60 17.66 10.64 -4.80
CA ASP A 60 17.37 9.22 -4.78
C ASP A 60 17.88 8.59 -3.48
N LEU A 61 17.06 7.79 -2.81
CA LEU A 61 17.45 7.04 -1.62
C LEU A 61 17.03 5.59 -1.75
N GLU A 62 17.96 4.68 -1.49
CA GLU A 62 17.65 3.27 -1.31
C GLU A 62 18.19 2.79 0.04
N ILE A 63 17.32 2.28 0.90
CA ILE A 63 17.71 1.57 2.13
C ILE A 63 17.31 0.10 1.99
N GLN A 64 18.31 -0.77 1.98
CA GLN A 64 18.13 -2.22 1.77
C GLN A 64 17.85 -2.97 3.07
N GLY A 65 18.28 -2.41 4.21
CA GLY A 65 17.97 -2.92 5.54
C GLY A 65 16.62 -2.45 6.10
N ALA A 66 16.25 -3.01 7.25
CA ALA A 66 15.09 -2.53 8.00
C ALA A 66 15.37 -1.15 8.58
N VAL A 67 14.34 -0.32 8.69
CA VAL A 67 14.45 1.05 9.20
C VAL A 67 13.64 1.19 10.47
N PHE A 68 14.23 1.79 11.49
CA PHE A 68 13.52 2.17 12.70
C PHE A 68 13.85 3.63 13.08
N ALA A 69 12.81 4.46 13.22
CA ALA A 69 12.94 5.82 13.73
C ALA A 69 12.27 5.95 15.11
N GLN A 70 12.98 6.46 16.11
CA GLN A 70 12.41 6.59 17.46
C GLN A 70 11.32 7.66 17.53
N ASN A 71 11.53 8.81 16.88
CA ASN A 71 10.62 9.95 16.93
C ASN A 71 9.88 10.12 15.61
N GLU A 72 10.59 10.36 14.52
CA GLU A 72 9.96 10.67 13.23
C GLU A 72 10.79 10.15 12.06
N LEU A 73 10.11 9.55 11.09
CA LEU A 73 10.61 9.41 9.72
C LEU A 73 9.88 10.43 8.85
N TYR A 74 10.62 11.40 8.31
CA TYR A 74 10.09 12.49 7.53
C TYR A 74 10.70 12.55 6.14
N VAL A 75 9.85 12.50 5.11
CA VAL A 75 10.21 12.85 3.73
C VAL A 75 9.73 14.26 3.46
N ASN A 76 10.67 15.15 3.13
CA ASN A 76 10.40 16.55 2.84
C ASN A 76 9.37 16.69 1.71
N SER A 77 8.40 17.59 1.86
CA SER A 77 7.31 17.79 0.89
C SER A 77 7.78 18.25 -0.50
N GLU A 78 8.98 18.85 -0.58
CA GLU A 78 9.62 19.27 -1.82
C GLU A 78 10.60 18.22 -2.38
N ALA A 79 10.72 17.06 -1.72
CA ALA A 79 11.55 15.97 -2.20
C ALA A 79 11.09 15.49 -3.60
N LYS A 80 12.08 15.10 -4.38
CA LYS A 80 12.05 14.62 -5.76
C LYS A 80 13.01 13.43 -5.86
N GLY A 81 12.84 12.65 -6.92
CA GLY A 81 13.61 11.42 -7.11
C GLY A 81 12.86 10.21 -6.58
N SER A 82 13.58 9.11 -6.39
CA SER A 82 13.05 7.83 -5.96
C SER A 82 13.58 7.46 -4.58
N ILE A 83 12.67 7.37 -3.61
CA ILE A 83 12.96 6.95 -2.24
C ILE A 83 12.36 5.56 -2.03
N SER A 84 13.21 4.59 -1.68
CA SER A 84 12.82 3.20 -1.53
C SER A 84 13.32 2.58 -0.22
N PHE A 85 12.41 1.95 0.51
CA PHE A 85 12.68 1.16 1.70
C PHE A 85 12.42 -0.31 1.37
N LYS A 86 13.47 -1.11 1.23
CA LYS A 86 13.36 -2.50 0.74
C LYS A 86 12.85 -3.49 1.79
N LYS A 87 12.90 -3.12 3.08
CA LYS A 87 12.40 -3.89 4.22
C LYS A 87 11.45 -3.06 5.07
N SER A 88 10.91 -3.69 6.11
CA SER A 88 9.92 -3.08 7.00
C SER A 88 10.42 -1.78 7.63
N VAL A 89 9.50 -0.84 7.78
CA VAL A 89 9.75 0.49 8.36
C VAL A 89 8.95 0.61 9.65
N GLY A 90 9.67 0.77 10.76
CA GLY A 90 9.09 1.05 12.06
C GLY A 90 9.33 2.49 12.49
N CYS A 91 8.36 3.12 13.16
CA CYS A 91 8.60 4.35 13.88
C CYS A 91 7.81 4.39 15.19
N ALA A 92 8.41 4.79 16.31
CA ALA A 92 7.66 4.81 17.56
C ALA A 92 6.57 5.92 17.60
N SER A 93 6.72 6.98 16.79
CA SER A 93 5.73 8.06 16.72
C SER A 93 5.16 8.26 15.32
N SER A 94 5.92 8.78 14.35
CA SER A 94 5.31 9.17 13.07
C SER A 94 6.14 8.86 11.82
N VAL A 95 5.46 8.38 10.78
CA VAL A 95 5.99 8.29 9.41
C VAL A 95 5.22 9.28 8.55
N VAL A 96 5.91 10.30 8.06
CA VAL A 96 5.28 11.44 7.36
C VAL A 96 5.95 11.70 6.02
N SER A 97 5.15 11.69 4.97
CA SER A 97 5.51 12.20 3.64
C SER A 97 4.34 12.94 3.04
N ARG A 98 4.56 14.20 2.68
CA ARG A 98 3.63 14.99 1.84
C ARG A 98 4.24 15.31 0.46
N ALA A 99 5.21 14.51 0.04
CA ALA A 99 6.00 14.75 -1.16
C ALA A 99 5.25 14.30 -2.42
N SER A 100 4.55 15.23 -3.08
CA SER A 100 3.77 14.92 -4.29
C SER A 100 4.61 14.61 -5.52
N ASN A 101 5.85 15.10 -5.57
CA ASN A 101 6.77 14.93 -6.70
C ASN A 101 7.86 13.87 -6.47
N CYS A 102 7.73 13.09 -5.40
CA CYS A 102 8.65 12.03 -5.04
C CYS A 102 8.05 10.67 -5.37
N LYS A 103 8.86 9.76 -5.93
CA LYS A 103 8.51 8.35 -6.06
C LYS A 103 8.86 7.63 -4.75
N LEU A 104 7.93 7.64 -3.79
CA LEU A 104 8.11 6.99 -2.49
C LEU A 104 7.58 5.54 -2.53
N ILE A 105 8.44 4.57 -2.19
CA ILE A 105 8.14 3.14 -2.25
C ILE A 105 8.56 2.45 -0.95
N PHE A 106 7.61 1.79 -0.30
CA PHE A 106 7.85 0.86 0.80
C PHE A 106 7.62 -0.56 0.27
N TYR A 107 8.62 -1.44 0.34
CA TYR A 107 8.54 -2.81 -0.18
C TYR A 107 7.98 -3.79 0.86
N SER A 108 7.59 -3.29 2.03
CA SER A 108 7.12 -4.10 3.16
C SER A 108 6.22 -3.24 4.06
N ASP A 109 5.91 -3.77 5.23
CA ASP A 109 5.00 -3.18 6.20
C ASP A 109 5.56 -1.89 6.81
N ILE A 110 4.62 -1.01 7.16
CA ILE A 110 4.87 0.20 7.96
C ILE A 110 4.19 0.01 9.31
N ASN A 111 4.93 0.21 10.40
CA ASN A 111 4.39 0.20 11.75
C ASN A 111 4.76 1.50 12.47
N ALA A 112 3.77 2.32 12.82
CA ALA A 112 4.01 3.53 13.58
C ALA A 112 2.80 3.98 14.38
N LYS A 113 2.94 4.91 15.32
CA LYS A 113 1.76 5.47 16.00
C LYS A 113 0.87 6.27 15.03
N SER A 114 1.46 7.03 14.12
CA SER A 114 0.75 7.75 13.06
C SER A 114 1.47 7.63 11.71
N VAL A 115 0.69 7.54 10.64
CA VAL A 115 1.21 7.44 9.27
C VAL A 115 0.49 8.45 8.38
N THR A 116 1.22 9.37 7.76
CA THR A 116 0.67 10.30 6.75
C THR A 116 1.48 10.16 5.48
N LEU A 117 0.85 9.70 4.39
CA LEU A 117 1.54 9.45 3.13
C LEU A 117 0.76 10.04 1.96
N TYR A 118 1.45 10.86 1.17
CA TYR A 118 0.96 11.35 -0.12
C TYR A 118 1.80 10.75 -1.25
N ASN A 119 1.15 10.32 -2.34
CA ASN A 119 1.80 9.80 -3.54
C ASN A 119 2.78 8.63 -3.25
N ALA A 120 2.42 7.76 -2.31
CA ALA A 120 3.27 6.66 -1.86
C ALA A 120 2.74 5.30 -2.31
N PHE A 121 3.66 4.38 -2.59
CA PHE A 121 3.39 2.96 -2.80
C PHE A 121 3.83 2.16 -1.59
N VAL A 122 2.96 1.30 -1.06
CA VAL A 122 3.26 0.37 0.03
C VAL A 122 2.92 -1.04 -0.45
N ALA A 123 3.94 -1.87 -0.61
CA ALA A 123 3.79 -3.26 -1.04
C ALA A 123 3.27 -4.18 0.08
N GLY A 124 3.42 -3.75 1.34
CA GLY A 124 2.88 -4.44 2.52
C GLY A 124 1.63 -3.78 3.08
N SER A 125 1.46 -3.90 4.39
CA SER A 125 0.36 -3.32 5.18
C SER A 125 0.82 -2.13 6.03
N ILE A 126 -0.12 -1.30 6.44
CA ILE A 126 0.11 -0.19 7.37
C ILE A 126 -0.58 -0.52 8.69
N TYR A 127 0.16 -0.42 9.79
CA TYR A 127 -0.35 -0.57 11.15
C TYR A 127 -0.08 0.73 11.93
N ALA A 128 -1.14 1.41 12.36
CA ALA A 128 -1.02 2.62 13.16
C ALA A 128 -2.22 2.90 14.07
N ASP A 129 -2.17 3.98 14.84
CA ASP A 129 -3.37 4.52 15.50
C ASP A 129 -4.16 5.39 14.52
N GLU A 130 -3.45 6.28 13.82
CA GLU A 130 -4.01 7.24 12.85
C GLU A 130 -3.32 7.07 11.50
N VAL A 131 -4.10 6.98 10.42
CA VAL A 131 -3.58 6.88 9.05
C VAL A 131 -4.21 7.92 8.14
N VAL A 132 -3.39 8.67 7.41
CA VAL A 132 -3.82 9.61 6.37
C VAL A 132 -3.17 9.22 5.04
N LEU A 133 -3.99 8.89 4.04
CA LEU A 133 -3.55 8.50 2.71
C LEU A 133 -4.15 9.43 1.64
N GLN A 134 -3.30 9.96 0.77
CA GLN A 134 -3.73 10.74 -0.39
C GLN A 134 -2.99 10.30 -1.64
N ASN A 135 -3.72 9.89 -2.69
CA ASN A 135 -3.10 9.40 -3.91
C ASN A 135 -2.11 8.26 -3.62
N CYS A 136 -2.53 7.28 -2.82
CA CYS A 136 -1.68 6.19 -2.35
C CYS A 136 -2.13 4.85 -2.89
N VAL A 137 -1.17 3.93 -3.00
CA VAL A 137 -1.43 2.52 -3.31
C VAL A 137 -0.86 1.69 -2.17
N VAL A 138 -1.71 0.98 -1.45
CA VAL A 138 -1.35 0.02 -0.40
C VAL A 138 -1.83 -1.35 -0.83
N ILE A 139 -0.92 -2.25 -1.18
CA ILE A 139 -1.29 -3.58 -1.65
C ILE A 139 -1.88 -4.43 -0.53
N GLY A 140 -1.35 -4.30 0.69
CA GLY A 140 -1.85 -4.95 1.89
C GLY A 140 -3.02 -4.20 2.54
N GLY A 141 -3.22 -4.45 3.83
CA GLY A 141 -4.28 -3.81 4.61
C GLY A 141 -3.84 -2.51 5.27
N VAL A 142 -4.79 -1.61 5.51
CA VAL A 142 -4.61 -0.43 6.36
C VAL A 142 -5.34 -0.66 7.68
N PHE A 143 -4.57 -0.90 8.74
CA PHE A 143 -5.09 -1.24 10.06
C PHE A 143 -4.81 -0.07 11.01
N ALA A 144 -5.87 0.63 11.41
CA ALA A 144 -5.78 1.77 12.31
C ALA A 144 -6.56 1.53 13.60
N THR A 145 -5.96 1.82 14.76
CA THR A 145 -6.64 1.62 16.05
C THR A 145 -7.59 2.77 16.43
N GLN A 146 -7.52 3.91 15.73
CA GLN A 146 -8.38 5.08 15.98
C GLN A 146 -9.11 5.52 14.71
N GLU A 147 -8.38 6.02 13.69
CA GLU A 147 -9.01 6.55 12.48
C GLU A 147 -8.19 6.41 11.20
N ILE A 148 -8.90 6.41 10.07
CA ILE A 148 -8.33 6.50 8.71
C ILE A 148 -8.97 7.65 7.94
N ASP A 149 -8.12 8.52 7.37
CA ASP A 149 -8.50 9.47 6.32
C ASP A 149 -7.93 9.00 4.99
N MET A 150 -8.80 8.77 4.01
CA MET A 150 -8.40 8.23 2.71
C MET A 150 -8.95 9.05 1.55
N THR A 151 -8.08 9.47 0.65
CA THR A 151 -8.44 10.22 -0.56
C THR A 151 -7.74 9.64 -1.78
N ASP A 152 -8.50 9.39 -2.84
CA ASP A 152 -7.97 8.95 -4.15
C ASP A 152 -6.96 7.79 -4.04
N SER A 153 -7.32 6.70 -3.38
CA SER A 153 -6.36 5.65 -3.01
C SER A 153 -6.82 4.24 -3.37
N VAL A 154 -5.86 3.37 -3.65
CA VAL A 154 -6.04 1.92 -3.81
C VAL A 154 -5.53 1.26 -2.53
N VAL A 155 -6.35 0.46 -1.86
CA VAL A 155 -5.93 -0.31 -0.69
C VAL A 155 -6.37 -1.77 -0.81
N GLY A 156 -5.62 -2.69 -0.22
CA GLY A 156 -6.05 -4.08 -0.13
C GLY A 156 -7.37 -4.21 0.63
N THR A 157 -7.35 -3.74 1.87
CA THR A 157 -8.52 -3.64 2.75
C THR A 157 -8.23 -2.55 3.80
N PHE A 158 -9.22 -2.20 4.62
CA PHE A 158 -8.98 -1.45 5.84
C PHE A 158 -9.77 -2.00 7.01
N ASN A 159 -9.27 -1.73 8.21
CA ASN A 159 -9.97 -2.01 9.47
C ASN A 159 -9.65 -0.89 10.47
N THR A 160 -10.67 -0.16 10.89
CA THR A 160 -10.51 0.98 11.80
C THR A 160 -11.79 1.34 12.54
N PRO A 161 -11.76 1.90 13.76
CA PRO A 161 -12.96 2.40 14.39
C PRO A 161 -13.69 3.47 13.58
N SER A 162 -12.98 4.48 13.05
CA SER A 162 -13.57 5.59 12.30
C SER A 162 -12.87 5.78 10.95
N ILE A 163 -13.63 6.04 9.88
CA ILE A 163 -13.06 6.26 8.55
C ILE A 163 -13.76 7.39 7.82
N ARG A 164 -12.96 8.27 7.19
CA ARG A 164 -13.42 9.30 6.27
C ARG A 164 -12.83 9.04 4.89
N VAL A 165 -13.69 9.06 3.87
CA VAL A 165 -13.30 8.83 2.48
C VAL A 165 -13.68 10.00 1.58
N ALA A 166 -12.82 10.30 0.62
CA ALA A 166 -13.05 11.30 -0.41
C ALA A 166 -12.48 10.84 -1.77
N GLY A 167 -13.09 11.34 -2.86
CA GLY A 167 -12.60 11.07 -4.22
C GLY A 167 -12.89 9.64 -4.68
N ILE A 168 -11.90 8.96 -5.26
CA ILE A 168 -12.07 7.58 -5.76
C ILE A 168 -11.27 6.60 -4.90
N ILE A 169 -11.98 5.67 -4.24
CA ILE A 169 -11.35 4.62 -3.44
C ILE A 169 -11.50 3.27 -4.13
N HIS A 170 -10.41 2.51 -4.24
CA HIS A 170 -10.41 1.14 -4.75
C HIS A 170 -10.02 0.15 -3.65
N LEU A 171 -10.81 -0.90 -3.47
CA LEU A 171 -10.47 -2.06 -2.65
C LEU A 171 -9.99 -3.22 -3.52
N LEU A 172 -8.87 -3.84 -3.16
CA LEU A 172 -8.37 -5.04 -3.86
C LEU A 172 -8.99 -6.32 -3.28
N LEU A 173 -9.31 -6.32 -2.00
CA LEU A 173 -9.99 -7.42 -1.31
C LEU A 173 -11.50 -7.15 -1.20
N PRO A 174 -12.35 -8.21 -1.10
CA PRO A 174 -13.81 -8.06 -1.17
C PRO A 174 -14.46 -7.27 -0.04
N SER A 175 -13.75 -7.05 1.08
CA SER A 175 -14.33 -6.53 2.32
C SER A 175 -13.40 -5.53 3.00
N ALA A 176 -14.01 -4.55 3.68
CA ALA A 176 -13.34 -3.64 4.61
C ALA A 176 -14.24 -3.36 5.82
N PHE A 177 -13.65 -2.90 6.93
CA PHE A 177 -14.31 -2.94 8.24
C PHE A 177 -14.21 -1.62 9.01
N SER A 178 -15.30 -1.27 9.70
CA SER A 178 -15.28 -0.19 10.68
C SER A 178 -16.24 -0.39 11.85
N ILE A 179 -16.11 0.43 12.90
CA ILE A 179 -17.05 0.43 14.03
C ILE A 179 -18.11 1.52 13.83
N GLU A 180 -17.66 2.74 13.57
CA GLU A 180 -18.51 3.88 13.21
C GLU A 180 -18.93 3.80 11.74
N LYS A 181 -20.02 4.48 11.40
CA LYS A 181 -20.44 4.56 9.99
C LYS A 181 -19.41 5.38 9.22
N MET A 182 -19.02 4.90 8.04
CA MET A 182 -18.10 5.61 7.15
C MET A 182 -18.62 7.00 6.81
N ILE A 183 -17.76 8.00 6.96
CA ILE A 183 -18.06 9.38 6.56
C ILE A 183 -17.59 9.55 5.12
N VAL A 184 -18.53 9.89 4.24
CA VAL A 184 -18.31 9.91 2.78
C VAL A 184 -18.46 11.34 2.28
N ALA A 185 -17.41 11.89 1.66
CA ALA A 185 -17.49 13.21 1.05
C ALA A 185 -18.41 13.18 -0.20
N ALA A 186 -19.02 14.31 -0.54
CA ALA A 186 -19.90 14.41 -1.70
C ALA A 186 -19.16 14.04 -3.01
N GLY A 187 -19.79 13.21 -3.85
CA GLY A 187 -19.21 12.75 -5.11
C GLY A 187 -18.15 11.65 -4.98
N THR A 188 -17.91 11.14 -3.77
CA THR A 188 -17.00 10.01 -3.55
C THR A 188 -17.54 8.75 -4.18
N LYS A 189 -16.66 7.97 -4.81
CA LYS A 189 -16.97 6.64 -5.33
C LYS A 189 -16.04 5.60 -4.72
N MET A 190 -16.61 4.44 -4.43
CA MET A 190 -15.86 3.30 -3.93
C MET A 190 -16.05 2.12 -4.89
N TYR A 191 -14.94 1.51 -5.29
CA TYR A 191 -14.93 0.39 -6.23
C TYR A 191 -14.21 -0.80 -5.63
N ASN A 192 -14.69 -2.00 -5.93
CA ASN A 192 -14.01 -3.24 -5.63
C ASN A 192 -13.39 -3.83 -6.89
N LEU A 193 -12.12 -4.23 -6.81
CA LEU A 193 -11.34 -4.75 -7.94
C LEU A 193 -11.14 -6.27 -7.89
N SER A 194 -11.79 -6.99 -6.96
CA SER A 194 -11.59 -8.43 -6.82
C SER A 194 -11.97 -9.21 -8.08
N LEU A 195 -12.97 -8.75 -8.85
CA LEU A 195 -13.38 -9.36 -10.13
C LEU A 195 -12.78 -8.69 -11.38
N ALA A 196 -11.94 -7.66 -11.22
CA ALA A 196 -11.31 -6.99 -12.36
C ALA A 196 -10.24 -7.89 -12.98
N ASP A 197 -10.09 -7.91 -14.31
CA ASP A 197 -8.99 -8.66 -14.95
C ASP A 197 -7.68 -7.85 -14.93
N LEU A 198 -7.12 -7.66 -13.74
CA LEU A 198 -5.90 -6.87 -13.55
C LEU A 198 -4.71 -7.52 -14.26
N GLY A 199 -4.71 -8.85 -14.41
CA GLY A 199 -3.65 -9.59 -15.12
C GLY A 199 -3.59 -9.26 -16.60
N SER A 200 -4.73 -9.26 -17.30
CA SER A 200 -4.79 -8.84 -18.71
C SER A 200 -4.47 -7.35 -18.87
N LEU A 201 -5.01 -6.50 -17.99
CA LEU A 201 -4.70 -5.06 -17.99
C LEU A 201 -3.21 -4.79 -17.79
N TYR A 202 -2.56 -5.50 -16.87
CA TYR A 202 -1.12 -5.39 -16.63
C TYR A 202 -0.29 -5.73 -17.87
N LYS A 203 -0.74 -6.72 -18.66
CA LYS A 203 -0.13 -7.12 -19.93
C LYS A 203 -0.53 -6.22 -21.11
N GLY A 204 -1.41 -5.25 -20.90
CA GLY A 204 -1.99 -4.42 -21.97
C GLY A 204 -2.89 -5.20 -22.93
N LEU A 205 -3.47 -6.31 -22.48
CA LEU A 205 -4.41 -7.14 -23.24
C LEU A 205 -5.86 -6.72 -22.94
N PRO A 206 -6.81 -7.06 -23.83
CA PRO A 206 -8.23 -6.83 -23.57
C PRO A 206 -8.70 -7.53 -22.28
N GLN A 207 -9.61 -6.88 -21.56
CA GLN A 207 -10.26 -7.46 -20.37
C GLN A 207 -11.23 -8.57 -20.80
N SER A 208 -11.42 -9.56 -19.93
CA SER A 208 -12.45 -10.59 -20.14
C SER A 208 -13.85 -9.99 -20.02
N GLU A 209 -14.80 -10.39 -20.88
CA GLU A 209 -16.17 -9.86 -20.92
C GLU A 209 -16.91 -9.94 -19.57
N ASN A 210 -16.61 -10.96 -18.75
CA ASN A 210 -17.25 -11.19 -17.45
C ASN A 210 -16.40 -10.71 -16.26
N SER A 211 -15.46 -9.80 -16.49
CA SER A 211 -14.61 -9.20 -15.46
C SER A 211 -14.93 -7.72 -15.29
N GLY A 212 -14.54 -7.11 -14.18
CA GLY A 212 -14.62 -5.65 -14.04
C GLY A 212 -14.56 -5.17 -12.60
N LYS A 213 -14.52 -3.86 -12.45
CA LYS A 213 -14.68 -3.21 -11.14
C LYS A 213 -16.17 -3.18 -10.78
N ILE A 214 -16.47 -3.47 -9.51
CA ILE A 214 -17.83 -3.35 -8.95
C ILE A 214 -17.92 -2.03 -8.21
N GLU A 215 -18.87 -1.16 -8.57
CA GLU A 215 -19.20 0.02 -7.75
C GLU A 215 -19.88 -0.45 -6.45
N MET A 216 -19.33 -0.04 -5.32
CA MET A 216 -19.85 -0.37 -3.99
C MET A 216 -20.89 0.67 -3.60
N ASP A 217 -22.10 0.20 -3.29
CA ASP A 217 -23.13 1.05 -2.70
C ASP A 217 -22.96 1.00 -1.18
N ILE A 218 -22.52 2.12 -0.59
CA ILE A 218 -22.16 2.19 0.83
C ILE A 218 -23.38 1.94 1.74
N GLU A 219 -24.61 2.19 1.28
CA GLU A 219 -25.80 1.94 2.07
C GLU A 219 -26.28 0.48 1.95
N THR A 220 -26.18 -0.14 0.77
CA THR A 220 -26.66 -1.52 0.57
C THR A 220 -25.62 -2.61 0.79
N ASP A 221 -24.34 -2.32 0.51
CA ASP A 221 -23.22 -3.26 0.70
C ASP A 221 -22.65 -3.18 2.14
N GLU A 222 -23.26 -2.38 3.03
CA GLU A 222 -22.97 -2.38 4.46
C GLU A 222 -23.73 -3.51 5.17
N VAL A 223 -22.97 -4.43 5.77
CA VAL A 223 -23.48 -5.49 6.64
C VAL A 223 -23.10 -5.17 8.08
N THR A 224 -24.09 -5.12 8.96
CA THR A 224 -23.87 -4.87 10.40
C THR A 224 -23.93 -6.17 11.20
N SER A 225 -22.88 -6.42 11.99
CA SER A 225 -22.76 -7.55 12.91
C SER A 225 -22.63 -7.06 14.35
N LYS A 226 -23.29 -7.73 15.29
CA LYS A 226 -23.14 -7.46 16.73
C LYS A 226 -22.15 -8.46 17.33
N LEU A 227 -21.01 -7.95 17.80
CA LEU A 227 -20.03 -8.71 18.56
C LEU A 227 -20.41 -8.62 20.04
N VAL A 228 -20.70 -9.76 20.66
CA VAL A 228 -21.08 -9.87 22.07
C VAL A 228 -19.96 -10.58 22.82
N GLY A 229 -19.41 -9.92 23.83
CA GLY A 229 -18.59 -10.52 24.88
C GLY A 229 -19.28 -10.38 26.24
N ASP A 230 -18.70 -10.99 27.27
CA ASP A 230 -19.35 -11.16 28.59
C ASP A 230 -19.93 -9.85 29.18
N ASP A 231 -19.24 -8.72 29.02
CA ASP A 231 -19.70 -7.39 29.49
C ASP A 231 -19.71 -6.30 28.39
N MET A 232 -19.51 -6.66 27.12
CA MET A 232 -19.38 -5.68 26.03
C MET A 232 -20.12 -6.09 24.78
N GLN A 233 -20.92 -5.17 24.24
CA GLN A 233 -21.51 -5.30 22.91
C GLN A 233 -20.89 -4.23 22.00
N LYS A 234 -20.27 -4.66 20.90
CA LYS A 234 -19.77 -3.74 19.85
C LYS A 234 -20.45 -4.05 18.52
N THR A 235 -20.76 -2.99 17.79
CA THR A 235 -21.24 -3.09 16.41
C THR A 235 -20.04 -3.08 15.48
N LEU A 236 -19.94 -4.08 14.60
CA LEU A 236 -18.99 -4.14 13.52
C LEU A 236 -19.73 -3.90 12.20
N ARG A 237 -19.27 -2.95 11.40
CA ARG A 237 -19.75 -2.68 10.06
C ARG A 237 -18.76 -3.26 9.05
N SER A 238 -19.28 -4.06 8.13
CA SER A 238 -18.52 -4.67 7.04
C SER A 238 -19.05 -4.09 5.72
N TYR A 239 -18.19 -3.41 4.97
CA TYR A 239 -18.49 -2.98 3.60
C TYR A 239 -17.98 -4.06 2.67
N THR A 240 -18.89 -4.81 2.04
CA THR A 240 -18.49 -6.04 1.35
C THR A 240 -19.28 -6.33 0.10
N VAL A 241 -18.56 -6.76 -0.93
CA VAL A 241 -19.13 -7.34 -2.15
C VAL A 241 -18.95 -8.86 -2.19
N VAL A 242 -18.62 -9.50 -1.07
CA VAL A 242 -18.29 -10.93 -1.01
C VAL A 242 -19.39 -11.81 -1.60
N GLY A 243 -20.67 -11.47 -1.41
CA GLY A 243 -21.77 -12.22 -2.03
C GLY A 243 -21.74 -12.15 -3.57
N LYS A 244 -21.41 -10.98 -4.12
CA LYS A 244 -21.25 -10.77 -5.57
C LYS A 244 -20.01 -11.53 -6.08
N VAL A 245 -18.90 -11.48 -5.34
CA VAL A 245 -17.65 -12.19 -5.70
C VAL A 245 -17.86 -13.70 -5.67
N LEU A 246 -18.43 -14.25 -4.59
CA LEU A 246 -18.68 -15.68 -4.45
C LEU A 246 -19.66 -16.21 -5.51
N ALA A 247 -20.68 -15.43 -5.88
CA ALA A 247 -21.58 -15.79 -6.96
C ALA A 247 -20.84 -15.88 -8.31
N ALA A 248 -19.83 -15.03 -8.54
CA ALA A 248 -18.97 -15.11 -9.72
C ALA A 248 -18.03 -16.33 -9.68
N ASP A 249 -17.41 -16.60 -8.53
CA ASP A 249 -16.48 -17.74 -8.35
C ASP A 249 -17.18 -19.09 -8.54
N LEU A 250 -18.44 -19.21 -8.12
CA LEU A 250 -19.27 -20.40 -8.37
C LEU A 250 -19.53 -20.66 -9.85
N LEU A 251 -19.41 -19.62 -10.70
CA LEU A 251 -19.64 -19.72 -12.14
C LEU A 251 -18.34 -20.02 -12.93
N ASP A 252 -17.16 -19.71 -12.38
CA ASP A 252 -15.87 -19.91 -13.06
C ASP A 252 -14.69 -19.90 -12.07
N THR A 253 -14.19 -21.09 -11.71
CA THR A 253 -13.13 -21.28 -10.72
C THR A 253 -11.71 -20.99 -11.22
N ASP A 254 -11.51 -20.84 -12.53
CA ASP A 254 -10.18 -20.64 -13.14
C ASP A 254 -9.81 -19.16 -13.30
N LYS A 255 -10.72 -18.25 -12.93
CA LYS A 255 -10.50 -16.82 -13.04
C LYS A 255 -9.69 -16.29 -11.85
N PHE A 256 -9.01 -15.18 -12.11
CA PHE A 256 -8.34 -14.29 -11.15
C PHE A 256 -6.85 -14.54 -10.92
N GLN A 257 -6.06 -14.04 -11.88
CA GLN A 257 -4.64 -13.73 -11.69
C GLN A 257 -4.39 -12.56 -10.73
N ASN A 258 -5.44 -11.92 -10.19
CA ASN A 258 -5.35 -10.84 -9.21
C ASN A 258 -4.55 -11.26 -7.98
N HIS A 259 -4.77 -12.48 -7.48
CA HIS A 259 -4.02 -13.04 -6.37
C HIS A 259 -2.52 -13.09 -6.65
N PHE A 260 -2.10 -13.37 -7.89
CA PHE A 260 -0.69 -13.39 -8.26
C PHE A 260 -0.06 -12.00 -8.26
N LEU A 261 -0.76 -10.96 -8.74
CA LEU A 261 -0.28 -9.57 -8.69
C LEU A 261 -0.10 -9.08 -7.25
N LEU A 262 -1.09 -9.33 -6.40
CA LEU A 262 -1.06 -8.94 -4.98
C LEU A 262 0.03 -9.71 -4.22
N THR A 263 0.20 -10.99 -4.52
CA THR A 263 1.23 -11.84 -3.91
C THR A 263 2.63 -11.44 -4.37
N ALA A 264 2.82 -11.14 -5.65
CA ALA A 264 4.12 -10.73 -6.18
C ALA A 264 4.57 -9.37 -5.64
N ALA A 265 3.64 -8.43 -5.49
CA ALA A 265 3.95 -7.15 -4.84
C ALA A 265 4.30 -7.34 -3.35
N SER A 266 3.49 -8.08 -2.60
CA SER A 266 3.70 -8.26 -1.15
C SER A 266 4.94 -9.08 -0.80
N LEU A 267 5.26 -10.11 -1.59
CA LEU A 267 6.44 -10.95 -1.41
C LEU A 267 7.69 -10.42 -2.12
N GLY A 268 7.61 -9.31 -2.86
CA GLY A 268 8.64 -8.87 -3.82
C GLY A 268 10.09 -8.98 -3.32
N SER A 269 10.38 -8.46 -2.12
CA SER A 269 11.73 -8.50 -1.51
C SER A 269 12.15 -9.87 -0.95
N GLN A 270 11.21 -10.80 -0.82
CA GLN A 270 11.38 -12.16 -0.30
C GLN A 270 11.48 -13.20 -1.42
N LEU A 271 11.08 -12.86 -2.65
CA LEU A 271 11.14 -13.78 -3.78
C LEU A 271 12.58 -13.92 -4.28
N LEU A 272 13.06 -15.17 -4.39
CA LEU A 272 14.39 -15.50 -4.90
C LEU A 272 14.54 -15.23 -6.42
N LYS A 273 13.42 -15.08 -7.13
CA LYS A 273 13.35 -14.80 -8.58
C LYS A 273 12.19 -13.86 -8.87
N THR A 274 12.36 -12.99 -9.86
CA THR A 274 11.27 -12.20 -10.43
C THR A 274 10.37 -13.13 -11.25
N TYR A 275 9.09 -13.19 -10.90
CA TYR A 275 8.08 -13.94 -11.66
C TYR A 275 7.55 -13.06 -12.80
N ASP A 276 7.01 -13.69 -13.83
CA ASP A 276 6.35 -13.01 -14.94
C ASP A 276 4.95 -13.58 -15.20
N LEU A 277 4.08 -12.76 -15.78
CA LEU A 277 2.73 -13.17 -16.22
C LEU A 277 2.73 -13.68 -17.68
N GLY A 278 3.87 -14.14 -18.20
CA GLY A 278 4.03 -14.50 -19.60
C GLY A 278 4.34 -13.29 -20.48
N VAL A 279 3.86 -13.33 -21.72
CA VAL A 279 4.10 -12.27 -22.71
C VAL A 279 3.02 -11.19 -22.66
N ASP A 280 3.44 -9.93 -22.76
CA ASP A 280 2.60 -8.77 -22.91
C ASP A 280 2.13 -8.59 -24.37
N LYS A 281 1.30 -7.56 -24.61
CA LYS A 281 0.80 -7.20 -25.94
C LYS A 281 1.90 -6.94 -26.99
N ASP A 282 3.10 -6.58 -26.55
CA ASP A 282 4.24 -6.23 -27.39
C ASP A 282 5.21 -7.43 -27.54
N GLY A 283 4.81 -8.62 -27.05
CA GLY A 283 5.60 -9.84 -27.09
C GLY A 283 6.78 -9.87 -26.11
N LYS A 284 6.83 -8.93 -25.15
CA LYS A 284 7.86 -8.87 -24.10
C LYS A 284 7.37 -9.56 -22.83
N THR A 285 8.31 -9.99 -22.00
CA THR A 285 7.98 -10.60 -20.72
C THR A 285 7.36 -9.58 -19.76
N ALA A 286 6.15 -9.87 -19.27
CA ALA A 286 5.44 -9.07 -18.29
C ALA A 286 6.00 -9.32 -16.87
N SER A 287 7.16 -8.72 -16.61
CA SER A 287 7.90 -8.84 -15.35
C SER A 287 7.15 -8.22 -14.17
N LEU A 288 6.97 -8.98 -13.09
CA LEU A 288 6.30 -8.57 -11.85
C LEU A 288 7.28 -7.94 -10.84
N THR A 289 7.88 -6.82 -11.21
CA THR A 289 8.65 -6.02 -10.26
C THR A 289 7.74 -5.09 -9.46
N VAL A 290 8.14 -4.74 -8.23
CA VAL A 290 7.42 -3.79 -7.38
C VAL A 290 7.23 -2.44 -8.08
N GLU A 291 8.22 -2.00 -8.85
CA GLU A 291 8.19 -0.75 -9.61
C GLU A 291 7.16 -0.77 -10.74
N ASN A 292 7.04 -1.91 -11.45
CA ASN A 292 6.06 -2.05 -12.52
C ASN A 292 4.64 -2.14 -11.95
N ILE A 293 4.45 -2.91 -10.87
CA ILE A 293 3.17 -3.02 -10.18
C ILE A 293 2.74 -1.67 -9.61
N ARG A 294 3.69 -0.91 -9.01
CA ARG A 294 3.44 0.47 -8.62
C ARG A 294 2.92 1.29 -9.79
N ASN A 295 3.67 1.34 -10.89
CA ASN A 295 3.30 2.18 -12.03
C ASN A 295 1.91 1.81 -12.56
N PHE A 296 1.62 0.51 -12.65
CA PHE A 296 0.30 -0.01 -13.04
C PHE A 296 -0.83 0.53 -12.17
N PHE A 297 -0.75 0.41 -10.83
CA PHE A 297 -1.81 0.91 -9.95
C PHE A 297 -1.92 2.43 -9.92
N PHE A 298 -0.80 3.15 -10.05
CA PHE A 298 -0.85 4.61 -10.19
C PHE A 298 -1.44 5.05 -11.54
N ASP A 299 -1.24 4.28 -12.61
CA ASP A 299 -1.88 4.54 -13.90
C ASP A 299 -3.39 4.24 -13.87
N ILE A 300 -3.85 3.28 -13.04
CA ILE A 300 -5.27 3.09 -12.71
C ILE A 300 -5.81 4.31 -11.95
N LEU A 301 -5.15 4.73 -10.86
CA LEU A 301 -5.57 5.89 -10.07
C LEU A 301 -5.64 7.18 -10.90
N ALA A 302 -4.68 7.36 -11.82
CA ALA A 302 -4.65 8.50 -12.72
C ALA A 302 -5.65 8.41 -13.88
N GLY A 303 -6.42 7.32 -14.00
CA GLY A 303 -7.38 7.11 -15.08
C GLY A 303 -6.75 6.83 -16.45
N LYS A 304 -5.46 6.50 -16.50
CA LYS A 304 -4.78 6.10 -17.75
C LYS A 304 -5.10 4.66 -18.14
N ILE A 305 -5.31 3.79 -17.15
CA ILE A 305 -5.80 2.43 -17.34
C ILE A 305 -7.24 2.39 -16.84
N GLU A 306 -8.17 2.16 -17.77
CA GLU A 306 -9.58 2.08 -17.48
C GLU A 306 -10.00 0.62 -17.23
N ILE A 307 -10.52 0.37 -16.04
CA ILE A 307 -11.11 -0.91 -15.67
C ILE A 307 -12.59 -0.87 -16.03
N GLN A 308 -13.05 -1.85 -16.80
CA GLN A 308 -14.44 -1.90 -17.23
C GLN A 308 -15.38 -2.10 -16.04
N GLU A 309 -16.57 -1.52 -16.10
CA GLU A 309 -17.57 -1.65 -15.04
C GLU A 309 -18.31 -2.98 -15.12
N MET A 310 -18.63 -3.53 -13.96
CA MET A 310 -19.45 -4.71 -13.82
C MET A 310 -20.57 -4.42 -12.80
N ASP A 311 -21.82 -4.65 -13.19
CA ASP A 311 -23.00 -4.40 -12.34
C ASP A 311 -23.05 -5.35 -11.12
N GLY A 312 -22.24 -6.42 -11.12
CA GLY A 312 -22.16 -7.39 -10.01
C GLY A 312 -23.47 -8.13 -9.74
N LYS A 313 -24.46 -8.02 -10.63
CA LYS A 313 -25.72 -8.76 -10.62
C LYS A 313 -25.53 -10.06 -11.42
N PHE A 314 -25.78 -11.18 -10.77
CA PHE A 314 -25.72 -12.50 -11.38
C PHE A 314 -27.12 -13.07 -11.50
N ASP A 315 -27.45 -13.60 -12.67
CA ASP A 315 -28.72 -14.31 -12.83
C ASP A 315 -28.61 -15.67 -12.12
N LEU A 316 -29.46 -15.87 -11.10
CA LEU A 316 -29.57 -17.12 -10.35
C LEU A 316 -29.78 -18.33 -11.28
N SER A 317 -30.41 -18.14 -12.44
CA SER A 317 -30.61 -19.21 -13.44
C SER A 317 -29.29 -19.78 -13.97
N GLN A 318 -28.20 -19.00 -13.94
CA GLN A 318 -26.86 -19.42 -14.34
C GLN A 318 -26.18 -20.28 -13.28
N ILE A 319 -26.51 -20.10 -12.00
CA ILE A 319 -25.97 -20.87 -10.87
C ILE A 319 -26.67 -22.25 -10.77
N THR A 320 -27.92 -22.37 -11.21
CA THR A 320 -28.73 -23.59 -11.09
C THR A 320 -28.55 -24.64 -12.20
N ARG A 321 -27.60 -24.48 -13.14
CA ARG A 321 -27.36 -25.47 -14.21
C ARG A 321 -26.43 -26.61 -13.79
N GLU A 322 -26.73 -27.26 -12.68
CA GLU A 322 -26.31 -28.65 -12.44
C GLU A 322 -27.46 -29.40 -11.75
N GLY A 323 -28.21 -30.14 -12.56
CA GLY A 323 -29.17 -31.16 -12.17
C GLY A 323 -29.09 -32.31 -13.16
#